data_AF-A0A7J5XLT4-F1
#
_entry.id   AF-A0A7J5XLT4-F1
#
_cell.length_a   1.000
_cell.length_b   1.000
_cell.length_c   1.000
_cell.angle_alpha   90.00
_cell.angle_beta   90.00
_cell.angle_gamma   90.00
#
_symmetry.space_group_name_H-M   'P 1'
#
loop_
_entity.id
_entity.type
_entity.pdbx_description
1 polymer ?
#
loop_
_entity_poly.entity_id
_entity_poly.type
_entity_poly.pdbx_seq_one_letter_code
_entity_poly.pdbx_strand_id
1 'polypeptide(L)'
;MFRACTDQERATAASLRVAWILGKNKRPFTDAETVKECMLASIEEVVADEKIRKSVIDSIKNIPISDTSTSRRVETLASDVFEILLDKLRKAEVMSLAIDESTDSSDVAQLCLYVRFFDGECFREDLLGLIPLDGHTTGEVMFHKVVSFFKEHKLGLDRINMLVTDGAPAIDIFQHLNQLNLELQGRDKMVTQLVERLHAFQKKLTLFSTDLCPGKMLHFPTLRTAGLQITEVMTGFMDALKTNFAARFEHFSLPTEVMRFVKDPFSVNVEGEFALKAKELIVTLNEASLQLELIDIQSSDDLRQSFQLAGSEKFWTHEVSHEKFPHSRGLALFVLTMFGSTYTCESAFSHMNAIKTNNRASLTDQHLHHCMRIAMTTYTPDFPALAKSKKCHFSH
;
A
#
# COMPACT_ATOMS: atom_id res chain seq x y z
N MET A 1 28.60 -25.14 0.41
CA MET A 1 29.88 -24.52 0.84
C MET A 1 29.71 -23.00 0.76
N PHE A 2 29.54 -22.30 1.88
CA PHE A 2 29.41 -20.83 1.86
C PHE A 2 30.77 -20.20 1.57
N ARG A 3 30.92 -19.60 0.38
CA ARG A 3 32.13 -18.83 0.02
C ARG A 3 32.21 -17.60 0.93
N ALA A 4 33.37 -17.41 1.56
CA ALA A 4 33.67 -16.20 2.33
C ALA A 4 33.61 -14.96 1.43
N CYS A 5 33.06 -13.87 1.97
CA CYS A 5 32.96 -12.59 1.25
C CYS A 5 34.36 -12.03 1.00
N THR A 6 34.65 -11.64 -0.24
CA THR A 6 35.87 -10.90 -0.61
C THR A 6 35.83 -9.48 -0.02
N ASP A 7 36.98 -8.82 0.09
CA ASP A 7 37.05 -7.43 0.55
C ASP A 7 36.21 -6.49 -0.32
N GLN A 8 36.19 -6.73 -1.63
CA GLN A 8 35.39 -5.95 -2.57
C GLN A 8 33.88 -6.14 -2.36
N GLU A 9 33.43 -7.36 -2.08
CA GLU A 9 32.02 -7.64 -1.76
C GLU A 9 31.63 -7.01 -0.41
N ARG A 10 32.52 -7.00 0.58
CA ARG A 10 32.29 -6.29 1.86
C ARG A 10 32.17 -4.78 1.66
N ALA A 11 33.08 -4.18 0.89
CA ALA A 11 33.03 -2.75 0.54
C ALA A 11 31.73 -2.41 -0.23
N THR A 12 31.32 -3.28 -1.15
CA THR A 12 30.06 -3.10 -1.89
C THR A 12 28.83 -3.21 -0.99
N ALA A 13 28.81 -4.19 -0.07
CA ALA A 13 27.72 -4.31 0.91
C ALA A 13 27.64 -3.08 1.83
N ALA A 14 28.78 -2.52 2.22
CA ALA A 14 28.83 -1.28 3.00
C ALA A 14 28.28 -0.08 2.19
N SER A 15 28.66 0.05 0.93
CA SER A 15 28.14 1.07 0.00
C SER A 15 26.61 0.97 -0.15
N LEU A 16 26.07 -0.25 -0.32
CA LEU A 16 24.62 -0.49 -0.36
C LEU A 16 23.94 -0.09 0.96
N ARG A 17 24.53 -0.39 2.12
CA ARG A 17 23.99 0.01 3.43
C ARG A 17 23.95 1.52 3.61
N VAL A 18 25.00 2.24 3.19
CA VAL A 18 25.03 3.71 3.25
C VAL A 18 23.91 4.28 2.36
N ALA A 19 23.80 3.83 1.12
CA ALA A 19 22.74 4.26 0.20
C ALA A 19 21.33 3.98 0.76
N TRP A 20 21.13 2.82 1.38
CA TRP A 20 19.88 2.46 2.05
C TRP A 20 19.52 3.44 3.18
N ILE A 21 20.48 3.73 4.07
CA ILE A 21 20.27 4.65 5.20
C ILE A 21 19.92 6.05 4.69
N LEU A 22 20.65 6.55 3.68
CA LEU A 22 20.35 7.84 3.05
C LEU A 22 18.93 7.86 2.47
N GLY A 23 18.57 6.82 1.71
CA GLY A 23 17.23 6.67 1.12
C GLY A 23 16.11 6.62 2.16
N LYS A 24 16.26 5.83 3.24
CA LYS A 24 15.27 5.77 4.34
C LYS A 24 15.07 7.12 5.02
N ASN A 25 16.12 7.93 5.08
CA ASN A 25 16.08 9.28 5.66
C ASN A 25 15.78 10.38 4.63
N LYS A 26 15.46 10.02 3.38
CA LYS A 26 15.14 10.95 2.29
C LYS A 26 16.28 11.96 2.02
N ARG A 27 17.52 11.58 2.32
CA ARG A 27 18.71 12.42 2.16
C ARG A 27 19.21 12.38 0.71
N PRO A 28 19.77 13.48 0.19
CA PRO A 28 20.32 13.52 -1.15
C PRO A 28 21.55 12.62 -1.29
N PHE A 29 21.86 12.21 -2.52
CA PHE A 29 23.01 11.33 -2.79
C PHE A 29 24.35 12.00 -2.47
N THR A 30 24.40 13.33 -2.58
CA THR A 30 25.54 14.19 -2.22
C THR A 30 25.96 14.05 -0.76
N ASP A 31 25.04 13.69 0.13
CA ASP A 31 25.35 13.49 1.56
C ASP A 31 26.24 12.26 1.78
N ALA A 32 26.37 11.37 0.80
CA ALA A 32 27.16 10.15 0.94
C ALA A 32 28.65 10.45 1.11
N GLU A 33 29.18 11.47 0.43
CA GLU A 33 30.58 11.90 0.59
C GLU A 33 30.82 12.46 2.00
N THR A 34 29.93 13.32 2.48
CA THR A 34 29.94 13.83 3.86
C THR A 34 29.90 12.71 4.89
N VAL A 35 29.07 11.68 4.68
CA VAL A 35 29.02 10.51 5.57
C VAL A 35 30.37 9.79 5.62
N LYS A 36 31.06 9.64 4.48
CA LYS A 36 32.38 9.03 4.42
C LYS A 36 33.43 9.88 5.15
N GLU A 37 33.39 11.20 4.99
CA GLU A 37 34.26 12.13 5.72
C GLU A 37 34.05 12.03 7.23
N CYS A 38 32.79 12.03 7.69
CA CYS A 38 32.46 11.85 9.11
C CYS A 38 32.98 10.53 9.68
N MET A 39 32.87 9.43 8.93
CA MET A 39 33.39 8.12 9.35
C MET A 39 34.92 8.17 9.53
N LEU A 40 35.64 8.77 8.57
CA LEU A 40 37.10 8.88 8.62
C LEU A 40 37.55 9.76 9.79
N ALA A 41 36.98 10.95 9.95
CA ALA A 41 37.30 11.87 11.04
C ALA A 41 37.05 11.25 12.42
N SER A 42 35.94 10.52 12.57
CA SER A 42 35.61 9.84 13.84
C SER A 42 36.62 8.75 14.19
N ILE A 43 37.10 8.00 13.18
CA ILE A 43 38.08 6.93 13.39
C ILE A 43 39.46 7.48 13.70
N GLU A 44 39.82 8.60 13.07
CA GLU A 44 41.08 9.30 13.36
C GLU A 44 41.19 9.71 14.84
N GLU A 45 40.08 10.15 15.43
CA GLU A 45 39.99 10.60 16.83
C GLU A 45 39.83 9.44 17.83
N VAL A 46 38.93 8.48 17.55
CA VAL A 46 38.51 7.48 18.55
C VAL A 46 39.45 6.26 18.62
N VAL A 47 40.13 5.90 17.52
CA VAL A 47 40.94 4.67 17.47
C VAL A 47 42.40 4.97 17.83
N ALA A 48 42.78 4.66 19.07
CA ALA A 48 44.12 4.92 19.60
C ALA A 48 45.23 4.02 19.00
N ASP A 49 44.91 2.77 18.65
CA ASP A 49 45.90 1.85 18.06
C ASP A 49 46.17 2.23 16.60
N GLU A 50 47.40 2.65 16.29
CA GLU A 50 47.79 3.10 14.95
C GLU A 50 47.60 2.04 13.86
N LYS A 51 47.90 0.77 14.17
CA LYS A 51 47.85 -0.32 13.18
C LYS A 51 46.40 -0.64 12.83
N ILE A 52 45.53 -0.70 13.84
CA ILE A 52 44.09 -0.89 13.66
C ILE A 52 43.50 0.32 12.92
N ARG A 53 43.81 1.54 13.37
CA ARG A 53 43.34 2.78 12.75
C ARG A 53 43.64 2.83 11.26
N LYS A 54 44.90 2.59 10.88
CA LYS A 54 45.33 2.58 9.47
C LYS A 54 44.58 1.52 8.65
N SER A 55 44.48 0.30 9.17
CA SER A 55 43.77 -0.80 8.51
C SER A 55 42.29 -0.50 8.26
N VAL A 56 41.60 0.13 9.22
CA VAL A 56 40.18 0.47 9.11
C VAL A 56 39.99 1.66 8.17
N ILE A 57 40.84 2.69 8.25
CA ILE A 57 40.81 3.84 7.34
C ILE A 57 40.97 3.38 5.89
N ASP A 58 41.94 2.52 5.61
CA ASP A 58 42.17 1.99 4.26
C ASP A 58 40.95 1.20 3.76
N SER A 59 40.31 0.42 4.65
CA SER A 59 39.08 -0.32 4.33
C SER A 59 37.91 0.62 3.98
N ILE A 60 37.74 1.72 4.71
CA ILE A 60 36.66 2.71 4.46
C ILE A 60 36.93 3.51 3.20
N LYS A 61 38.18 3.89 2.94
CA LYS A 61 38.58 4.57 1.70
C LYS A 61 38.20 3.76 0.46
N ASN A 62 38.31 2.43 0.55
CA ASN A 62 37.95 1.51 -0.54
C ASN A 62 36.43 1.31 -0.71
N ILE A 63 35.58 1.84 0.18
CA ILE A 63 34.13 1.79 -0.04
C ILE A 63 33.75 2.74 -1.18
N PRO A 64 33.10 2.25 -2.26
CA PRO A 64 32.68 3.08 -3.37
C PRO A 64 31.49 3.93 -2.95
N ILE A 65 31.76 5.16 -2.56
CA ILE A 65 30.79 6.16 -2.13
C ILE A 65 31.09 7.43 -2.93
N SER A 66 30.25 7.69 -3.92
CA SER A 66 30.19 8.89 -4.75
C SER A 66 28.73 9.06 -5.14
N ASP A 67 28.31 10.24 -5.56
CA ASP A 67 26.91 10.48 -5.98
C ASP A 67 26.44 9.47 -7.03
N THR A 68 27.31 9.22 -8.01
CA THR A 68 27.06 8.25 -9.09
C THR A 68 27.02 6.81 -8.60
N SER A 69 27.84 6.45 -7.60
CA SER A 69 27.82 5.12 -7.00
C SER A 69 26.55 4.93 -6.16
N THR A 70 26.21 5.93 -5.35
CA THR A 70 25.03 5.94 -4.48
C THR A 70 23.74 5.86 -5.29
N SER A 71 23.63 6.61 -6.39
CA SER A 71 22.48 6.53 -7.31
C SER A 71 22.28 5.10 -7.84
N ARG A 72 23.35 4.48 -8.35
CA ARG A 72 23.30 3.08 -8.82
C ARG A 72 22.98 2.08 -7.72
N ARG A 73 23.45 2.31 -6.48
CA ARG A 73 23.08 1.48 -5.32
C ARG A 73 21.59 1.61 -5.01
N VAL A 74 21.04 2.81 -5.07
CA VAL A 74 19.60 3.06 -4.88
C VAL A 74 18.76 2.33 -5.95
N GLU A 75 19.16 2.38 -7.21
CA GLU A 75 18.49 1.61 -8.28
C GLU A 75 18.50 0.09 -8.00
N THR A 76 19.66 -0.43 -7.59
CA THR A 76 19.83 -1.86 -7.26
C THR A 76 18.94 -2.26 -6.09
N LEU A 77 18.93 -1.45 -5.02
CA LEU A 77 18.13 -1.69 -3.81
C LEU A 77 16.63 -1.59 -4.11
N ALA A 78 16.20 -0.57 -4.84
CA ALA A 78 14.80 -0.39 -5.20
C ALA A 78 14.28 -1.54 -6.08
N SER A 79 15.09 -2.03 -7.00
CA SER A 79 14.76 -3.18 -7.85
C SER A 79 14.65 -4.47 -7.02
N ASP A 80 15.56 -4.68 -6.07
CA ASP A 80 15.53 -5.85 -5.19
C ASP A 80 14.30 -5.86 -4.29
N VAL A 81 14.03 -4.74 -3.61
CA VAL A 81 12.82 -4.54 -2.79
C VAL A 81 11.56 -4.78 -3.62
N PHE A 82 11.52 -4.29 -4.86
CA PHE A 82 10.35 -4.47 -5.69
C PHE A 82 10.10 -5.93 -6.04
N GLU A 83 11.15 -6.67 -6.41
CA GLU A 83 11.01 -8.09 -6.70
C GLU A 83 10.59 -8.89 -5.45
N ILE A 84 11.07 -8.51 -4.26
CA ILE A 84 10.60 -9.07 -2.99
C ILE A 84 9.10 -8.81 -2.82
N LEU A 85 8.66 -7.56 -2.99
CA LEU A 85 7.25 -7.20 -2.90
C LEU A 85 6.39 -7.97 -3.91
N LEU A 86 6.81 -8.06 -5.17
CA LEU A 86 6.09 -8.77 -6.22
C LEU A 86 6.01 -10.27 -5.97
N ASP A 87 7.10 -10.91 -5.53
CA ASP A 87 7.09 -12.34 -5.17
C ASP A 87 6.09 -12.63 -4.04
N LYS A 88 6.02 -11.74 -3.04
CA LYS A 88 5.06 -11.83 -1.95
C LYS A 88 3.62 -11.61 -2.42
N LEU A 89 3.35 -10.59 -3.25
CA LEU A 89 2.02 -10.31 -3.81
C LEU A 89 1.51 -11.45 -4.70
N ARG A 90 2.38 -12.09 -5.48
CA ARG A 90 2.03 -13.27 -6.30
C ARG A 90 1.62 -14.49 -5.47
N LYS A 91 2.00 -14.53 -4.20
CA LYS A 91 1.66 -15.60 -3.24
C LYS A 91 0.53 -15.19 -2.30
N ALA A 92 0.25 -13.90 -2.16
CA ALA A 92 -0.81 -13.39 -1.30
C ALA A 92 -2.17 -13.95 -1.74
N GLU A 93 -2.97 -14.39 -0.77
CA GLU A 93 -4.33 -14.89 -0.98
C GLU A 93 -5.27 -13.76 -1.43
N VAL A 94 -5.11 -12.59 -0.83
CA VAL A 94 -5.94 -11.42 -1.05
C VAL A 94 -5.13 -10.14 -0.81
N MET A 95 -5.45 -9.09 -1.55
CA MET A 95 -4.86 -7.77 -1.40
C MET A 95 -5.90 -6.67 -1.60
N SER A 96 -5.67 -5.51 -1.01
CA SER A 96 -6.42 -4.29 -1.29
C SER A 96 -5.52 -3.25 -1.95
N LEU A 97 -6.11 -2.33 -2.71
CA LEU A 97 -5.42 -1.24 -3.38
C LEU A 97 -5.94 0.12 -2.93
N ALA A 98 -5.02 1.02 -2.68
CA ALA A 98 -5.28 2.45 -2.60
C ALA A 98 -4.60 3.09 -3.81
N ILE A 99 -5.35 3.89 -4.56
CA ILE A 99 -4.88 4.55 -5.78
C ILE A 99 -5.11 6.03 -5.63
N ASP A 100 -4.10 6.84 -5.87
CA ASP A 100 -4.25 8.28 -5.71
C ASP A 100 -3.59 9.02 -6.85
N GLU A 101 -4.20 10.11 -7.29
CA GLU A 101 -3.69 10.98 -8.35
C GLU A 101 -3.01 12.18 -7.69
N SER A 102 -1.72 12.37 -7.96
CA SER A 102 -1.04 13.60 -7.57
C SER A 102 -0.38 14.21 -8.80
N THR A 103 -0.45 15.52 -8.88
CA THR A 103 0.45 16.30 -9.71
C THR A 103 1.77 16.45 -8.97
N ASP A 104 2.86 16.11 -9.65
CA ASP A 104 4.18 16.41 -9.10
C ASP A 104 4.52 17.90 -9.24
N SER A 105 5.64 18.34 -8.67
CA SER A 105 6.10 19.75 -8.76
C SER A 105 6.42 20.22 -10.18
N SER A 106 6.35 19.33 -11.18
CA SER A 106 6.56 19.59 -12.60
C SER A 106 5.23 19.54 -13.39
N ASP A 107 4.10 19.50 -12.67
CA ASP A 107 2.73 19.44 -13.19
C ASP A 107 2.42 18.18 -14.03
N VAL A 108 3.22 17.12 -13.85
CA VAL A 108 2.95 15.80 -14.44
C VAL A 108 2.09 15.01 -13.46
N ALA A 109 0.89 14.63 -13.88
CA ALA A 109 0.02 13.77 -13.10
C ALA A 109 0.60 12.35 -13.02
N GLN A 110 0.67 11.80 -11.80
CA GLN A 110 1.13 10.43 -11.56
C GLN A 110 0.11 9.72 -10.68
N LEU A 111 -0.17 8.47 -11.04
CA LEU A 111 -0.98 7.56 -10.28
C LEU A 111 -0.10 6.84 -9.26
N CYS A 112 -0.34 7.07 -7.97
CA CYS A 112 0.28 6.36 -6.88
C CYS A 112 -0.55 5.14 -6.51
N LEU A 113 0.06 3.95 -6.57
CA LEU A 113 -0.57 2.71 -6.18
C LEU A 113 0.05 2.22 -4.88
N TYR A 114 -0.78 2.07 -3.87
CA TYR A 114 -0.49 1.42 -2.61
C TYR A 114 -1.21 0.09 -2.52
N VAL A 115 -0.54 -0.88 -1.91
CA VAL A 115 -1.12 -2.21 -1.69
C VAL A 115 -1.06 -2.58 -0.22
N ARG A 116 -2.13 -3.21 0.26
CA ARG A 116 -2.18 -3.82 1.60
C ARG A 116 -2.52 -5.29 1.48
N PHE A 117 -1.71 -6.13 2.11
CA PHE A 117 -1.83 -7.58 2.02
C PHE A 117 -1.12 -8.26 3.20
N PHE A 118 -1.38 -9.56 3.39
CA PHE A 118 -0.64 -10.39 4.33
C PHE A 118 0.49 -11.13 3.61
N ASP A 119 1.73 -10.93 4.04
CA ASP A 119 2.93 -11.45 3.34
C ASP A 119 3.38 -12.87 3.79
N GLY A 120 2.58 -13.49 4.65
CA GLY A 120 2.89 -14.74 5.33
C GLY A 120 3.36 -14.57 6.79
N GLU A 121 3.76 -13.37 7.18
CA GLU A 121 4.24 -13.06 8.54
C GLU A 121 3.44 -11.92 9.18
N CYS A 122 3.16 -10.84 8.46
CA CYS A 122 2.35 -9.74 8.99
C CYS A 122 1.58 -9.01 7.88
N PHE A 123 0.64 -8.15 8.28
CA PHE A 123 0.04 -7.19 7.34
C PHE A 123 1.08 -6.14 6.95
N ARG A 124 1.16 -5.89 5.65
CA ARG A 124 2.08 -4.93 5.03
C ARG A 124 1.26 -3.91 4.27
N GLU A 125 1.68 -2.65 4.35
CA GLU A 125 1.31 -1.61 3.41
C GLU A 125 2.58 -1.15 2.70
N ASP A 126 2.59 -1.15 1.37
CA ASP A 126 3.78 -0.75 0.61
C ASP A 126 3.41 -0.07 -0.71
N LEU A 127 4.34 0.74 -1.23
CA LEU A 127 4.21 1.42 -2.51
C LEU A 127 4.38 0.39 -3.64
N LEU A 128 3.27 0.08 -4.31
CA LEU A 128 3.25 -0.82 -5.45
C LEU A 128 3.85 -0.16 -6.70
N GLY A 129 3.55 1.11 -6.95
CA GLY A 129 4.12 1.83 -8.09
C GLY A 129 3.68 3.27 -8.22
N LEU A 130 4.48 4.04 -8.95
CA LEU A 130 4.10 5.34 -9.49
C LEU A 130 3.96 5.20 -11.01
N ILE A 131 2.76 5.44 -11.54
CA ILE A 131 2.48 5.32 -12.97
C ILE A 131 2.22 6.71 -13.55
N PRO A 132 3.08 7.21 -14.46
CA PRO A 132 2.85 8.48 -15.14
C PRO A 132 1.54 8.47 -15.95
N LEU A 133 0.77 9.56 -15.83
CA LEU A 133 -0.43 9.82 -16.63
C LEU A 133 -0.08 10.85 -17.71
N ASP A 134 -0.18 10.45 -18.97
CA ASP A 134 0.13 11.31 -20.11
C ASP A 134 -1.18 11.94 -20.63
N GLY A 135 -1.33 13.27 -20.56
CA GLY A 135 -2.43 14.00 -21.18
C GLY A 135 -3.75 14.01 -20.37
N HIS A 136 -4.89 13.82 -21.03
CA HIS A 136 -6.21 13.92 -20.39
C HIS A 136 -6.45 12.77 -19.40
N THR A 137 -6.54 13.10 -18.10
CA THR A 137 -6.74 12.17 -16.99
C THR A 137 -8.20 11.74 -16.87
N THR A 138 -8.64 10.82 -17.74
CA THR A 138 -9.95 10.16 -17.59
C THR A 138 -9.83 8.90 -16.72
N GLY A 139 -10.90 8.53 -16.04
CA GLY A 139 -10.95 7.29 -15.24
C GLY A 139 -10.67 6.02 -16.05
N GLU A 140 -10.96 6.02 -17.35
CA GLU A 140 -10.64 4.93 -18.27
C GLU A 140 -9.13 4.75 -18.47
N VAL A 141 -8.39 5.86 -18.65
CA VAL A 141 -6.93 5.83 -18.79
C VAL A 141 -6.28 5.30 -17.52
N MET A 142 -6.75 5.75 -16.35
CA MET A 142 -6.28 5.27 -15.05
C MET A 142 -6.49 3.76 -14.90
N PHE A 143 -7.70 3.28 -15.20
CA PHE A 143 -8.02 1.84 -15.13
C PHE A 143 -7.14 1.01 -16.06
N HIS A 144 -6.96 1.44 -17.31
CA HIS A 144 -6.11 0.73 -18.27
C HIS A 144 -4.65 0.68 -17.83
N LYS A 145 -4.11 1.78 -17.27
CA LYS A 145 -2.75 1.84 -16.74
C LYS A 145 -2.57 0.86 -15.56
N VAL A 146 -3.52 0.79 -14.63
CA VAL A 146 -3.51 -0.17 -13.51
C VAL A 146 -3.58 -1.62 -14.02
N VAL A 147 -4.51 -1.93 -14.92
CA VAL A 147 -4.63 -3.29 -15.50
C VAL A 147 -3.36 -3.69 -16.25
N SER A 148 -2.78 -2.78 -17.02
CA SER A 148 -1.53 -3.02 -17.74
C SER A 148 -0.38 -3.28 -16.78
N PHE A 149 -0.27 -2.49 -15.71
CA PHE A 149 0.73 -2.70 -14.66
C PHE A 149 0.59 -4.08 -14.01
N PHE A 150 -0.63 -4.49 -13.65
CA PHE A 150 -0.88 -5.81 -13.06
C PHE A 150 -0.51 -6.94 -14.02
N LYS A 151 -0.87 -6.80 -15.30
CA LYS A 151 -0.54 -7.79 -16.33
C LYS A 151 0.98 -7.91 -16.55
N GLU A 152 1.68 -6.79 -16.64
CA GLU A 152 3.14 -6.74 -16.81
C GLU A 152 3.87 -7.46 -15.68
N HIS A 153 3.43 -7.23 -14.43
CA HIS A 153 4.07 -7.79 -13.24
C HIS A 153 3.54 -9.16 -12.83
N LYS A 154 2.62 -9.75 -13.62
CA LYS A 154 1.97 -11.05 -13.39
C LYS A 154 1.22 -11.12 -12.06
N LEU A 155 0.48 -10.06 -11.74
CA LEU A 155 -0.39 -9.97 -10.56
C LEU A 155 -1.84 -10.29 -10.96
N GLY A 156 -2.53 -11.07 -10.11
CA GLY A 156 -3.94 -11.42 -10.32
C GLY A 156 -4.87 -10.32 -9.85
N LEU A 157 -5.61 -9.69 -10.78
CA LEU A 157 -6.64 -8.70 -10.46
C LEU A 157 -7.79 -9.31 -9.66
N ASP A 158 -8.02 -10.62 -9.81
CA ASP A 158 -9.01 -11.43 -9.08
C ASP A 158 -8.75 -11.49 -7.57
N ARG A 159 -7.54 -11.14 -7.12
CA ARG A 159 -7.15 -11.12 -5.70
C ARG A 159 -7.40 -9.78 -5.02
N ILE A 160 -7.85 -8.77 -5.76
CA ILE A 160 -8.14 -7.45 -5.22
C ILE A 160 -9.53 -7.48 -4.55
N ASN A 161 -9.59 -7.30 -3.23
CA ASN A 161 -10.86 -7.25 -2.50
C ASN A 161 -11.42 -5.83 -2.31
N MET A 162 -10.57 -4.81 -2.41
CA MET A 162 -10.95 -3.41 -2.15
C MET A 162 -10.10 -2.45 -2.96
N LEU A 163 -10.73 -1.35 -3.42
CA LEU A 163 -10.09 -0.25 -4.13
C LEU A 163 -10.52 1.11 -3.52
N VAL A 164 -9.57 1.97 -3.19
CA VAL A 164 -9.78 3.29 -2.58
C VAL A 164 -9.12 4.39 -3.44
N THR A 165 -9.79 5.54 -3.73
CA THR A 165 -9.26 6.60 -4.63
C THR A 165 -9.55 8.06 -4.24
N ASP A 166 -8.69 9.05 -4.61
CA ASP A 166 -8.83 10.50 -4.26
C ASP A 166 -8.66 11.58 -5.40
N GLY A 167 -9.03 11.37 -6.69
CA GLY A 167 -9.19 12.51 -7.64
C GLY A 167 -9.47 12.19 -9.13
N ALA A 168 -9.69 13.17 -10.03
CA ALA A 168 -10.98 13.86 -10.38
C ALA A 168 -11.19 13.96 -11.92
N PRO A 169 -12.43 14.06 -12.47
CA PRO A 169 -13.26 15.28 -12.47
C PRO A 169 -14.74 15.08 -12.06
N ALA A 170 -15.15 15.73 -10.96
CA ALA A 170 -16.54 15.91 -10.49
C ALA A 170 -16.60 16.87 -9.26
N ILE A 171 -16.19 18.13 -9.39
CA ILE A 171 -15.90 19.05 -8.26
C ILE A 171 -17.02 19.16 -7.21
N ASP A 172 -18.28 19.35 -7.61
CA ASP A 172 -19.39 19.46 -6.65
C ASP A 172 -19.72 18.10 -5.97
N ILE A 173 -19.61 16.97 -6.70
CA ILE A 173 -19.78 15.62 -6.14
C ILE A 173 -18.65 15.26 -5.18
N PHE A 174 -17.42 15.65 -5.50
CA PHE A 174 -16.27 15.45 -4.63
C PHE A 174 -16.36 16.28 -3.35
N GLN A 175 -16.97 17.47 -3.38
CA GLN A 175 -17.30 18.20 -2.16
C GLN A 175 -18.30 17.44 -1.29
N HIS A 176 -19.33 16.84 -1.88
CA HIS A 176 -20.29 15.99 -1.15
C HIS A 176 -19.62 14.73 -0.59
N LEU A 177 -18.71 14.10 -1.35
CA LEU A 177 -17.94 12.93 -0.91
C LEU A 177 -16.96 13.28 0.22
N ASN A 178 -16.28 14.41 0.13
CA ASN A 178 -15.37 14.89 1.18
C ASN A 178 -16.14 15.23 2.47
N GLN A 179 -17.32 15.83 2.35
CA GLN A 179 -18.21 16.06 3.50
C GLN A 179 -18.62 14.74 4.17
N LEU A 180 -18.94 13.70 3.40
CA LEU A 180 -19.17 12.37 3.94
C LEU A 180 -17.91 11.83 4.64
N ASN A 181 -16.73 11.94 4.02
CA ASN A 181 -15.47 11.46 4.58
C ASN A 181 -15.17 12.10 5.95
N LEU A 182 -15.32 13.42 6.08
CA LEU A 182 -15.20 14.13 7.36
C LEU A 182 -16.25 13.68 8.40
N GLU A 183 -17.47 13.38 7.95
CA GLU A 183 -18.53 12.81 8.79
C GLU A 183 -18.26 11.36 9.22
N LEU A 184 -17.38 10.64 8.53
CA LEU A 184 -16.93 9.29 8.90
C LEU A 184 -15.66 9.29 9.77
N GLN A 185 -14.86 10.35 9.73
CA GLN A 185 -13.60 10.47 10.49
C GLN A 185 -13.78 11.05 11.90
N GLY A 186 -12.99 10.61 12.88
CA GLY A 186 -12.98 11.13 14.25
C GLY A 186 -12.80 10.03 15.30
N ARG A 187 -12.18 10.36 16.43
CA ARG A 187 -12.09 9.43 17.57
C ARG A 187 -13.48 9.29 18.22
N ASP A 188 -13.80 8.11 18.74
CA ASP A 188 -15.02 7.78 19.50
C ASP A 188 -16.36 7.79 18.73
N LYS A 189 -16.36 7.63 17.40
CA LYS A 189 -17.60 7.44 16.63
C LYS A 189 -18.12 6.01 16.75
N MET A 190 -19.41 5.87 17.04
CA MET A 190 -20.05 4.55 17.08
C MET A 190 -20.34 4.05 15.66
N VAL A 191 -20.22 2.74 15.44
CA VAL A 191 -20.50 2.09 14.16
C VAL A 191 -21.91 2.42 13.64
N THR A 192 -22.90 2.52 14.52
CA THR A 192 -24.28 2.90 14.17
C THR A 192 -24.36 4.29 13.52
N GLN A 193 -23.59 5.25 14.03
CA GLN A 193 -23.53 6.59 13.46
C GLN A 193 -22.88 6.58 12.08
N LEU A 194 -21.83 5.79 11.87
CA LEU A 194 -21.18 5.66 10.57
C LEU A 194 -22.14 5.07 9.52
N VAL A 195 -22.92 4.05 9.88
CA VAL A 195 -23.94 3.43 9.02
C VAL A 195 -25.04 4.44 8.66
N GLU A 196 -25.54 5.22 9.63
CA GLU A 196 -26.54 6.26 9.38
C GLU A 196 -26.06 7.32 8.38
N ARG A 197 -24.77 7.71 8.44
CA ARG A 197 -24.18 8.67 7.50
C ARG A 197 -24.05 8.11 6.10
N LEU A 198 -23.66 6.85 5.96
CA LEU A 198 -23.59 6.16 4.67
C LEU A 198 -24.99 6.03 4.03
N HIS A 199 -25.99 5.59 4.78
CA HIS A 199 -27.39 5.51 4.31
C HIS A 199 -27.94 6.89 3.90
N ALA A 200 -27.68 7.93 4.69
CA ALA A 200 -28.09 9.28 4.34
C ALA A 200 -27.43 9.74 3.03
N PHE A 201 -26.16 9.39 2.81
CA PHE A 201 -25.45 9.76 1.60
C PHE A 201 -25.95 9.03 0.35
N GLN A 202 -26.31 7.76 0.45
CA GLN A 202 -26.93 7.01 -0.66
C GLN A 202 -28.24 7.68 -1.13
N LYS A 203 -29.05 8.17 -0.19
CA LYS A 203 -30.25 8.96 -0.51
C LYS A 203 -29.89 10.30 -1.18
N LYS A 204 -28.82 10.97 -0.72
CA LYS A 204 -28.31 12.20 -1.36
C LYS A 204 -27.83 11.95 -2.79
N LEU A 205 -27.13 10.85 -3.09
CA LEU A 205 -26.70 10.51 -4.46
C LEU A 205 -27.89 10.33 -5.43
N THR A 206 -28.98 9.73 -4.95
CA THR A 206 -30.23 9.61 -5.73
C THR A 206 -30.82 10.99 -6.04
N LEU A 207 -30.82 11.89 -5.05
CA LEU A 207 -31.26 13.27 -5.23
C LEU A 207 -30.36 14.04 -6.21
N PHE A 208 -29.04 13.88 -6.12
CA PHE A 208 -28.07 14.54 -7.00
C PHE A 208 -28.20 14.08 -8.45
N SER A 209 -28.36 12.76 -8.69
CA SER A 209 -28.64 12.20 -10.01
C SER A 209 -29.93 12.79 -10.58
N THR A 210 -30.99 12.91 -9.76
CA THR A 210 -32.26 13.52 -10.16
C THR A 210 -32.14 15.03 -10.40
N ASP A 211 -31.27 15.74 -9.69
CA ASP A 211 -31.06 17.19 -9.85
C ASP A 211 -30.28 17.54 -11.14
N LEU A 212 -29.42 16.63 -11.60
CA LEU A 212 -28.76 16.72 -12.90
C LEU A 212 -29.72 16.40 -14.06
N CYS A 213 -30.64 15.45 -13.90
CA CYS A 213 -31.47 14.92 -14.99
C CYS A 213 -32.75 15.71 -15.37
N PRO A 214 -32.89 16.99 -14.97
CA PRO A 214 -33.56 17.97 -15.84
C PRO A 214 -32.80 19.30 -15.97
N GLY A 215 -31.51 19.35 -15.57
CA GLY A 215 -30.67 20.54 -15.75
C GLY A 215 -30.76 21.62 -14.67
N LYS A 216 -31.30 21.32 -13.48
CA LYS A 216 -31.54 22.33 -12.43
C LYS A 216 -30.26 22.72 -11.66
N MET A 217 -29.32 21.79 -11.51
CA MET A 217 -28.00 22.01 -10.89
C MET A 217 -28.07 22.74 -9.52
N LEU A 218 -29.08 22.41 -8.69
CA LEU A 218 -29.27 23.06 -7.39
C LEU A 218 -28.20 22.66 -6.38
N HIS A 219 -27.72 21.41 -6.45
CA HIS A 219 -26.70 20.83 -5.58
C HIS A 219 -25.31 20.83 -6.23
N PHE A 220 -25.21 21.52 -7.36
CA PHE A 220 -24.02 21.67 -8.19
C PHE A 220 -23.71 23.16 -8.41
N PRO A 221 -23.51 23.95 -7.34
CA PRO A 221 -23.38 25.40 -7.44
C PRO A 221 -22.16 25.84 -8.24
N THR A 222 -21.07 25.06 -8.22
CA THR A 222 -19.87 25.34 -9.00
C THR A 222 -20.13 25.10 -10.48
N LEU A 223 -20.74 23.97 -10.82
CA LEU A 223 -21.15 23.64 -12.19
C LEU A 223 -22.13 24.68 -12.76
N ARG A 224 -23.11 25.09 -11.95
CA ARG A 224 -24.12 26.09 -12.31
C ARG A 224 -23.48 27.46 -12.57
N THR A 225 -22.57 27.89 -11.71
CA THR A 225 -21.87 29.19 -11.84
C THR A 225 -20.90 29.19 -13.02
N ALA A 226 -20.30 28.04 -13.36
CA ALA A 226 -19.41 27.88 -14.49
C ALA A 226 -20.13 27.88 -15.86
N GLY A 227 -21.46 27.81 -15.89
CA GLY A 227 -22.25 27.85 -17.13
C GLY A 227 -22.05 26.64 -18.05
N LEU A 228 -21.54 25.53 -17.52
CA LEU A 228 -21.25 24.31 -18.28
C LEU A 228 -22.54 23.55 -18.58
N GLN A 229 -22.62 22.99 -19.79
CA GLN A 229 -23.74 22.13 -20.18
C GLN A 229 -23.57 20.73 -19.56
N ILE A 230 -24.67 20.16 -19.10
CA ILE A 230 -24.68 18.78 -18.60
C ILE A 230 -24.45 17.85 -19.79
N THR A 231 -23.43 17.01 -19.69
CA THR A 231 -23.11 16.02 -20.71
C THR A 231 -23.61 14.63 -20.31
N GLU A 232 -23.82 13.77 -21.29
CA GLU A 232 -24.18 12.36 -21.07
C GLU A 232 -23.14 11.62 -20.22
N VAL A 233 -21.87 12.04 -20.31
CA VAL A 233 -20.76 11.53 -19.48
C VAL A 233 -20.98 11.87 -18.00
N MET A 234 -21.49 13.06 -17.68
CA MET A 234 -21.73 13.49 -16.29
C MET A 234 -22.92 12.75 -15.66
N THR A 235 -24.00 12.56 -16.44
CA THR A 235 -25.15 11.77 -16.00
C THR A 235 -24.77 10.29 -15.88
N GLY A 236 -24.01 9.76 -16.83
CA GLY A 236 -23.48 8.40 -16.81
C GLY A 236 -22.54 8.15 -15.62
N PHE A 237 -21.66 9.10 -15.30
CA PHE A 237 -20.83 9.05 -14.09
C PHE A 237 -21.67 9.04 -12.82
N MET A 238 -22.72 9.85 -12.74
CA MET A 238 -23.59 9.90 -11.56
C MET A 238 -24.44 8.65 -11.38
N ASP A 239 -24.90 8.06 -12.48
CA ASP A 239 -25.59 6.77 -12.43
C ASP A 239 -24.63 5.63 -12.11
N ALA A 240 -23.40 5.67 -12.63
CA ALA A 240 -22.34 4.74 -12.24
C ALA A 240 -21.97 4.90 -10.76
N LEU A 241 -21.85 6.11 -10.23
CA LEU A 241 -21.53 6.38 -8.82
C LEU A 241 -22.70 5.97 -7.91
N LYS A 242 -23.94 6.28 -8.29
CA LYS A 242 -25.15 5.83 -7.59
C LYS A 242 -25.24 4.31 -7.57
N THR A 243 -24.99 3.67 -8.72
CA THR A 243 -25.00 2.21 -8.86
C THR A 243 -23.83 1.58 -8.12
N ASN A 244 -22.66 2.22 -8.08
CA ASN A 244 -21.49 1.74 -7.35
C ASN A 244 -21.68 1.92 -5.83
N PHE A 245 -22.26 3.02 -5.37
CA PHE A 245 -22.65 3.19 -3.96
C PHE A 245 -23.82 2.28 -3.58
N ALA A 246 -24.78 2.03 -4.46
CA ALA A 246 -25.81 1.02 -4.22
C ALA A 246 -25.16 -0.37 -4.19
N ALA A 247 -24.50 -0.83 -5.26
CA ALA A 247 -23.86 -2.15 -5.31
C ALA A 247 -22.78 -2.38 -4.24
N ARG A 248 -22.04 -1.33 -3.83
CA ARG A 248 -21.20 -1.37 -2.64
C ARG A 248 -22.10 -1.38 -1.40
N PHE A 249 -22.75 -0.30 -1.01
CA PHE A 249 -23.39 -0.18 0.31
C PHE A 249 -24.74 -0.90 0.51
N GLU A 250 -25.33 -1.49 -0.52
CA GLU A 250 -26.44 -2.45 -0.42
C GLU A 250 -25.93 -3.78 0.18
N HIS A 251 -24.60 -4.02 0.15
CA HIS A 251 -23.91 -5.18 0.72
C HIS A 251 -22.60 -4.87 1.50
N PHE A 252 -22.18 -3.60 1.61
CA PHE A 252 -20.87 -3.18 2.13
C PHE A 252 -20.99 -2.34 3.41
N SER A 253 -21.91 -2.71 4.31
CA SER A 253 -21.48 -2.84 5.70
C SER A 253 -20.88 -4.22 5.80
N LEU A 254 -19.62 -4.36 6.22
CA LEU A 254 -19.14 -5.69 6.61
C LEU A 254 -20.19 -6.26 7.57
N PRO A 255 -20.85 -7.38 7.25
CA PRO A 255 -21.97 -7.84 8.08
C PRO A 255 -21.49 -7.95 9.52
N THR A 256 -22.33 -7.55 10.47
CA THR A 256 -21.91 -7.47 11.87
C THR A 256 -21.45 -8.85 12.37
N GLU A 257 -22.05 -9.89 11.83
CA GLU A 257 -21.74 -11.31 12.00
C GLU A 257 -20.31 -11.62 11.54
N VAL A 258 -19.92 -11.14 10.36
CA VAL A 258 -18.57 -11.32 9.80
C VAL A 258 -17.53 -10.54 10.61
N MET A 259 -17.86 -9.32 11.05
CA MET A 259 -16.99 -8.55 11.95
C MET A 259 -16.79 -9.26 13.31
N ARG A 260 -17.89 -9.76 13.89
CA ARG A 260 -17.84 -10.54 15.15
C ARG A 260 -17.00 -11.80 14.98
N PHE A 261 -17.14 -12.51 13.86
CA PHE A 261 -16.33 -13.68 13.54
C PHE A 261 -14.85 -13.38 13.53
N VAL A 262 -14.41 -12.33 12.83
CA VAL A 262 -12.99 -11.97 12.80
C VAL A 262 -12.50 -11.55 14.18
N LYS A 263 -13.31 -10.80 14.93
CA LYS A 263 -12.92 -10.32 16.25
C LYS A 263 -12.89 -11.42 17.32
N ASP A 264 -13.86 -12.33 17.31
CA ASP A 264 -14.03 -13.42 18.26
C ASP A 264 -14.82 -14.58 17.61
N PRO A 265 -14.13 -15.53 16.96
CA PRO A 265 -14.78 -16.66 16.30
C PRO A 265 -15.49 -17.59 17.29
N PHE A 266 -15.14 -17.58 18.58
CA PHE A 266 -15.75 -18.44 19.60
C PHE A 266 -17.12 -17.94 20.07
N SER A 267 -17.49 -16.72 19.70
CA SER A 267 -18.77 -16.09 20.05
C SER A 267 -19.85 -16.20 18.96
N VAL A 268 -19.50 -16.69 17.77
CA VAL A 268 -20.39 -16.66 16.60
C VAL A 268 -21.28 -17.89 16.54
N ASN A 269 -22.57 -17.68 16.27
CA ASN A 269 -23.50 -18.77 16.03
C ASN A 269 -23.32 -19.34 14.61
N VAL A 270 -22.90 -20.60 14.52
CA VAL A 270 -22.67 -21.33 13.24
C VAL A 270 -23.96 -21.50 12.44
N GLU A 271 -25.08 -21.74 13.13
CA GLU A 271 -26.40 -21.96 12.51
C GLU A 271 -27.14 -20.66 12.20
N GLY A 272 -26.54 -19.50 12.51
CA GLY A 272 -27.11 -18.18 12.25
C GLY A 272 -26.82 -17.64 10.85
N GLU A 273 -27.10 -16.36 10.64
CA GLU A 273 -26.89 -15.69 9.35
C GLU A 273 -25.41 -15.53 8.96
N PHE A 274 -24.45 -15.83 9.84
CA PHE A 274 -23.03 -15.62 9.60
C PHE A 274 -22.53 -16.24 8.30
N ALA A 275 -22.80 -17.53 8.08
CA ALA A 275 -22.24 -18.24 6.94
C ALA A 275 -22.81 -17.71 5.61
N LEU A 276 -24.10 -17.39 5.60
CA LEU A 276 -24.78 -16.74 4.49
C LEU A 276 -24.23 -15.33 4.23
N LYS A 277 -24.03 -14.53 5.28
CA LYS A 277 -23.41 -13.19 5.18
C LYS A 277 -21.96 -13.22 4.72
N ALA A 278 -21.20 -14.24 5.11
CA ALA A 278 -19.85 -14.46 4.61
C ALA A 278 -19.84 -14.85 3.11
N LYS A 279 -20.81 -15.66 2.67
CA LYS A 279 -21.01 -16.04 1.27
C LYS A 279 -21.43 -14.86 0.39
N GLU A 280 -22.30 -13.98 0.90
CA GLU A 280 -22.66 -12.72 0.23
C GLU A 280 -21.41 -11.83 0.02
N LEU A 281 -20.51 -11.80 1.00
CA LEU A 281 -19.28 -11.00 0.94
C LEU A 281 -18.21 -11.61 0.01
N ILE A 282 -18.05 -12.95 0.04
CA ILE A 282 -17.08 -13.68 -0.80
C ILE A 282 -17.86 -14.74 -1.59
N VAL A 283 -18.26 -14.40 -2.81
CA VAL A 283 -19.13 -15.23 -3.66
C VAL A 283 -18.55 -16.63 -3.91
N THR A 284 -17.23 -16.80 -3.90
CA THR A 284 -16.55 -18.09 -4.10
C THR A 284 -16.46 -18.96 -2.84
N LEU A 285 -16.78 -18.42 -1.65
CA LEU A 285 -16.68 -19.11 -0.38
C LEU A 285 -17.65 -20.30 -0.32
N ASN A 286 -17.25 -21.43 0.26
CA ASN A 286 -18.17 -22.55 0.50
C ASN A 286 -18.80 -22.41 1.90
N GLU A 287 -20.11 -22.17 1.94
CA GLU A 287 -20.88 -21.97 3.18
C GLU A 287 -20.84 -23.20 4.10
N ALA A 288 -21.06 -24.40 3.55
CA ALA A 288 -21.07 -25.63 4.32
C ALA A 288 -19.69 -25.95 4.91
N SER A 289 -18.63 -25.78 4.12
CA SER A 289 -17.26 -25.95 4.61
C SER A 289 -16.91 -24.93 5.68
N LEU A 290 -17.31 -23.66 5.51
CA LEU A 290 -17.09 -22.62 6.51
C LEU A 290 -17.76 -22.95 7.84
N GLN A 291 -18.98 -23.49 7.82
CA GLN A 291 -19.69 -23.89 9.03
C GLN A 291 -18.99 -25.04 9.76
N LEU A 292 -18.56 -26.07 9.03
CA LEU A 292 -17.83 -27.21 9.59
C LEU A 292 -16.49 -26.77 10.19
N GLU A 293 -15.73 -25.95 9.45
CA GLU A 293 -14.46 -25.38 9.94
C GLU A 293 -14.66 -24.55 11.22
N LEU A 294 -15.73 -23.74 11.28
CA LEU A 294 -16.03 -22.94 12.47
C LEU A 294 -16.37 -23.83 13.68
N ILE A 295 -17.14 -24.92 13.50
CA ILE A 295 -17.43 -25.88 14.59
C ILE A 295 -16.14 -26.49 15.12
N ASP A 296 -15.24 -26.91 14.24
CA ASP A 296 -13.96 -27.50 14.62
C ASP A 296 -13.06 -26.49 15.35
N ILE A 297 -13.02 -25.24 14.89
CA ILE A 297 -12.30 -24.15 15.57
C ILE A 297 -12.90 -23.92 16.97
N GLN A 298 -14.22 -23.80 17.08
CA GLN A 298 -14.91 -23.49 18.34
C GLN A 298 -14.78 -24.59 19.40
N SER A 299 -14.65 -25.84 18.94
CA SER A 299 -14.51 -27.04 19.78
C SER A 299 -13.07 -27.31 20.23
N SER A 300 -12.09 -26.58 19.70
CA SER A 300 -10.67 -26.75 20.03
C SER A 300 -10.26 -25.87 21.21
N ASP A 301 -9.97 -26.49 22.36
CA ASP A 301 -9.43 -25.80 23.54
C ASP A 301 -8.06 -25.17 23.27
N ASP A 302 -7.21 -25.84 22.48
CA ASP A 302 -5.89 -25.33 22.08
C ASP A 302 -6.03 -24.03 21.28
N LEU A 303 -6.90 -24.02 20.26
CA LEU A 303 -7.15 -22.81 19.46
C LEU A 303 -7.78 -21.71 20.31
N ARG A 304 -8.66 -22.05 21.26
CA ARG A 304 -9.25 -21.09 22.19
C ARG A 304 -8.18 -20.44 23.07
N GLN A 305 -7.25 -21.23 23.60
CA GLN A 305 -6.15 -20.71 24.42
C GLN A 305 -5.20 -19.83 23.57
N SER A 306 -4.83 -20.28 22.37
CA SER A 306 -4.03 -19.50 21.42
C SER A 306 -4.69 -18.15 21.10
N PHE A 307 -6.01 -18.12 20.86
CA PHE A 307 -6.75 -16.88 20.62
C PHE A 307 -6.67 -15.90 21.79
N GLN A 308 -6.86 -16.38 23.02
CA GLN A 308 -6.80 -15.53 24.22
C GLN A 308 -5.40 -14.94 24.46
N LEU A 309 -4.34 -15.68 24.09
CA LEU A 309 -2.95 -15.24 24.26
C LEU A 309 -2.47 -14.32 23.12
N ALA A 310 -2.81 -14.66 21.88
CA ALA A 310 -2.27 -13.99 20.69
C ALA A 310 -3.13 -12.79 20.24
N GLY A 311 -4.42 -12.79 20.57
CA GLY A 311 -5.41 -11.85 20.04
C GLY A 311 -5.85 -12.19 18.62
N SER A 312 -6.95 -11.56 18.18
CA SER A 312 -7.63 -11.85 16.90
C SER A 312 -6.70 -11.85 15.68
N GLU A 313 -5.88 -10.82 15.49
CA GLU A 313 -5.03 -10.70 14.30
C GLU A 313 -4.01 -11.83 14.17
N LYS A 314 -3.27 -12.11 15.25
CA LYS A 314 -2.24 -13.16 15.28
C LYS A 314 -2.87 -14.55 15.21
N PHE A 315 -4.03 -14.73 15.83
CA PHE A 315 -4.78 -15.98 15.77
C PHE A 315 -5.06 -16.39 14.30
N TRP A 316 -5.65 -15.49 13.50
CA TRP A 316 -5.97 -15.80 12.11
C TRP A 316 -4.75 -15.96 11.21
N THR A 317 -3.67 -15.26 11.51
CA THR A 317 -2.48 -15.23 10.65
C THR A 317 -1.50 -16.38 10.94
N HIS A 318 -1.38 -16.83 12.20
CA HIS A 318 -0.35 -17.77 12.65
C HIS A 318 -0.89 -19.06 13.30
N GLU A 319 -2.02 -18.99 14.00
CA GLU A 319 -2.53 -20.11 14.81
C GLU A 319 -3.52 -20.98 14.00
N VAL A 320 -4.33 -20.34 13.15
CA VAL A 320 -5.27 -21.05 12.27
C VAL A 320 -4.54 -21.57 11.04
N SER A 321 -4.52 -22.89 10.88
CA SER A 321 -3.87 -23.55 9.72
C SER A 321 -4.68 -23.33 8.44
N HIS A 322 -4.02 -22.85 7.37
CA HIS A 322 -4.61 -22.75 6.04
C HIS A 322 -5.02 -24.12 5.47
N GLU A 323 -4.28 -25.20 5.77
CA GLU A 323 -4.59 -26.54 5.25
C GLU A 323 -5.84 -27.14 5.90
N LYS A 324 -6.08 -26.83 7.18
CA LYS A 324 -7.24 -27.35 7.93
C LYS A 324 -8.46 -26.45 7.84
N PHE A 325 -8.25 -25.13 7.80
CA PHE A 325 -9.33 -24.13 7.88
C PHE A 325 -9.23 -23.07 6.76
N PRO A 326 -9.17 -23.46 5.48
CA PRO A 326 -8.96 -22.52 4.37
C PRO A 326 -10.09 -21.49 4.23
N HIS A 327 -11.35 -21.84 4.52
CA HIS A 327 -12.49 -20.93 4.35
C HIS A 327 -12.59 -19.93 5.51
N SER A 328 -12.48 -20.39 6.75
CA SER A 328 -12.48 -19.53 7.94
C SER A 328 -11.29 -18.56 7.92
N ARG A 329 -10.09 -19.07 7.62
CA ARG A 329 -8.89 -18.23 7.54
C ARG A 329 -8.95 -17.27 6.36
N GLY A 330 -9.36 -17.73 5.18
CA GLY A 330 -9.48 -16.89 3.99
C GLY A 330 -10.45 -15.74 4.20
N LEU A 331 -11.61 -15.98 4.83
CA LEU A 331 -12.57 -14.94 5.19
C LEU A 331 -11.97 -13.94 6.18
N ALA A 332 -11.25 -14.40 7.21
CA ALA A 332 -10.62 -13.50 8.17
C ALA A 332 -9.53 -12.62 7.53
N LEU A 333 -8.69 -13.19 6.67
CA LEU A 333 -7.68 -12.44 5.93
C LEU A 333 -8.29 -11.45 4.95
N PHE A 334 -9.38 -11.81 4.27
CA PHE A 334 -10.14 -10.89 3.42
C PHE A 334 -10.54 -9.63 4.20
N VAL A 335 -11.02 -9.78 5.43
CA VAL A 335 -11.44 -8.63 6.25
C VAL A 335 -10.25 -7.82 6.74
N LEU A 336 -9.21 -8.47 7.26
CA LEU A 336 -8.05 -7.79 7.87
C LEU A 336 -7.15 -7.08 6.85
N THR A 337 -7.20 -7.49 5.58
CA THR A 337 -6.46 -6.86 4.47
C THR A 337 -7.14 -5.60 3.92
N MET A 338 -8.38 -5.29 4.29
CA MET A 338 -9.06 -4.08 3.82
C MET A 338 -8.39 -2.80 4.34
N PHE A 339 -8.29 -1.77 3.49
CA PHE A 339 -7.80 -0.44 3.88
C PHE A 339 -8.85 0.33 4.70
N GLY A 340 -8.41 1.05 5.73
CA GLY A 340 -9.29 1.94 6.51
C GLY A 340 -9.55 3.29 5.85
N SER A 341 -8.64 3.78 4.99
CA SER A 341 -8.73 5.05 4.26
C SER A 341 -7.62 5.17 3.19
N THR A 342 -7.58 6.29 2.46
CA THR A 342 -6.50 6.70 1.53
C THR A 342 -5.28 7.33 2.22
N TYR A 343 -5.25 7.41 3.56
CA TYR A 343 -4.20 8.12 4.31
C TYR A 343 -2.76 7.71 3.93
N THR A 344 -2.56 6.43 3.60
CA THR A 344 -1.25 5.91 3.22
C THR A 344 -0.77 6.52 1.88
N CYS A 345 -1.68 6.85 0.95
CA CYS A 345 -1.36 7.59 -0.27
C CYS A 345 -1.05 9.07 0.00
N GLU A 346 -1.80 9.73 0.87
CA GLU A 346 -1.53 11.14 1.24
C GLU A 346 -0.16 11.28 1.92
N SER A 347 0.15 10.36 2.83
CA SER A 347 1.48 10.25 3.44
C SER A 347 2.55 10.06 2.36
N ALA A 348 2.27 9.22 1.34
CA ALA A 348 3.20 8.97 0.27
C ALA A 348 3.59 10.25 -0.50
N PHE A 349 2.61 11.09 -0.82
CA PHE A 349 2.88 12.34 -1.53
C PHE A 349 3.66 13.35 -0.69
N SER A 350 3.45 13.37 0.63
CA SER A 350 4.32 14.13 1.53
C SER A 350 5.78 13.66 1.47
N HIS A 351 6.00 12.34 1.37
CA HIS A 351 7.35 11.76 1.21
C HIS A 351 7.97 12.16 -0.13
N MET A 352 7.19 12.10 -1.21
CA MET A 352 7.60 12.50 -2.55
C MET A 352 8.08 13.95 -2.59
N ASN A 353 7.29 14.87 -2.01
CA ASN A 353 7.61 16.29 -1.94
C ASN A 353 8.90 16.54 -1.14
N ALA A 354 9.12 15.81 -0.05
CA ALA A 354 10.36 15.91 0.73
C ALA A 354 11.59 15.45 -0.08
N ILE A 355 11.49 14.32 -0.80
CA ILE A 355 12.58 13.78 -1.62
C ILE A 355 12.94 14.72 -2.77
N LYS A 356 11.95 15.26 -3.50
CA LYS A 356 12.20 16.24 -4.56
C LYS A 356 12.76 17.56 -4.02
N THR A 357 12.30 18.03 -2.85
CA THR A 357 12.84 19.24 -2.20
C THR A 357 14.32 19.09 -1.88
N ASN A 358 14.75 17.93 -1.38
CA ASN A 358 16.14 17.67 -1.03
C ASN A 358 17.06 17.48 -2.25
N ASN A 359 16.51 17.08 -3.40
CA ASN A 359 17.27 16.75 -4.62
C ASN A 359 16.98 17.71 -5.80
N ARG A 360 16.56 18.95 -5.49
CA ARG A 360 15.93 20.01 -6.32
C ARG A 360 16.39 20.24 -7.77
N ALA A 361 17.46 19.62 -8.26
CA ALA A 361 18.06 19.90 -9.57
C ALA A 361 18.34 18.67 -10.47
N SER A 362 18.12 17.41 -10.04
CA SER A 362 18.70 16.27 -10.79
C SER A 362 17.94 14.93 -10.82
N LEU A 363 16.74 14.81 -10.23
CA LEU A 363 16.02 13.52 -10.26
C LEU A 363 15.18 13.38 -11.52
N THR A 364 15.42 12.32 -12.29
CA THR A 364 14.44 11.83 -13.26
C THR A 364 13.29 11.12 -12.53
N ASP A 365 12.14 10.94 -13.18
CA ASP A 365 10.98 10.23 -12.59
C ASP A 365 11.33 8.81 -12.13
N GLN A 366 12.21 8.14 -12.85
CA GLN A 366 12.68 6.81 -12.47
C GLN A 366 13.52 6.82 -11.18
N HIS A 367 14.39 7.83 -11.01
CA HIS A 367 15.15 7.96 -9.76
C HIS A 367 14.24 8.34 -8.59
N LEU A 368 13.22 9.17 -8.82
CA LEU A 368 12.21 9.47 -7.81
C LEU A 368 11.50 8.19 -7.34
N HIS A 369 11.06 7.35 -8.27
CA HIS A 369 10.39 6.09 -7.96
C HIS A 369 11.28 5.17 -7.12
N HIS A 370 12.57 5.07 -7.45
CA HIS A 370 13.53 4.28 -6.67
C HIS A 370 13.72 4.84 -5.24
N CYS A 371 13.88 6.16 -5.11
CA CYS A 371 14.01 6.81 -3.80
C CYS A 371 12.76 6.63 -2.93
N MET A 372 11.58 6.81 -3.52
CA MET A 372 10.29 6.61 -2.87
C MET A 372 10.17 5.18 -2.36
N ARG A 373 10.45 4.19 -3.22
CA ARG A 373 10.41 2.78 -2.85
C ARG A 373 11.30 2.46 -1.66
N ILE A 374 12.55 2.93 -1.65
CA ILE A 374 13.45 2.73 -0.51
C ILE A 374 12.89 3.41 0.74
N ALA A 375 12.47 4.67 0.64
CA ALA A 375 12.00 5.44 1.79
C ALA A 375 10.83 4.73 2.49
N MET A 376 9.90 4.18 1.71
CA MET A 376 8.58 3.78 2.18
C MET A 376 8.47 2.29 2.46
N THR A 377 9.28 1.47 1.80
CA THR A 377 9.17 0.02 1.96
C THR A 377 9.39 -0.42 3.39
N THR A 378 8.65 -1.46 3.78
CA THR A 378 8.81 -2.14 5.06
C THR A 378 9.76 -3.33 4.99
N TYR A 379 10.22 -3.70 3.78
CA TYR A 379 11.22 -4.75 3.57
C TYR A 379 12.65 -4.21 3.72
N THR A 380 13.55 -5.07 4.18
CA THR A 380 14.99 -4.74 4.27
C THR A 380 15.79 -5.69 3.36
N PRO A 381 16.57 -5.17 2.41
CA PRO A 381 17.40 -5.99 1.53
C PRO A 381 18.50 -6.76 2.27
N ASP A 382 18.86 -7.93 1.74
CA ASP A 382 20.06 -8.65 2.16
C ASP A 382 21.29 -8.06 1.45
N PHE A 383 21.92 -7.07 2.08
CA PHE A 383 23.08 -6.38 1.50
C PHE A 383 24.26 -7.32 1.17
N PRO A 384 24.66 -8.26 2.05
CA PRO A 384 25.67 -9.26 1.69
C PRO A 384 25.30 -10.11 0.47
N ALA A 385 24.05 -10.57 0.35
CA ALA A 385 23.62 -11.35 -0.80
C ALA A 385 23.63 -10.52 -2.09
N LEU A 386 23.16 -9.27 -2.02
CA LEU A 386 23.19 -8.34 -3.14
C LEU A 386 24.61 -8.02 -3.62
N ALA A 387 25.54 -7.81 -2.69
CA ALA A 387 26.94 -7.54 -3.01
C ALA A 387 27.65 -8.72 -3.69
N LYS A 388 27.23 -9.96 -3.37
CA LYS A 388 27.71 -11.19 -4.04
C LYS A 388 27.04 -11.42 -5.40
N SER A 389 25.89 -10.79 -5.64
CA SER A 389 25.16 -10.93 -6.90
C SER A 389 25.86 -10.14 -8.00
N LYS A 390 25.86 -10.66 -9.24
CA LYS A 390 26.40 -9.96 -10.42
C LYS A 390 25.62 -8.68 -10.79
N LYS A 391 24.55 -8.33 -10.05
CA LYS A 391 23.74 -7.13 -10.28
C LYS A 391 24.48 -5.85 -9.86
N CYS A 392 25.45 -5.95 -8.95
CA CYS A 392 26.34 -4.83 -8.63
C CYS A 392 27.51 -4.83 -9.62
N HIS A 393 27.46 -4.01 -10.68
CA HIS A 393 28.65 -3.80 -11.51
C HIS A 393 29.77 -3.23 -10.64
N PHE A 394 30.90 -3.93 -10.60
CA PHE A 394 32.14 -3.44 -10.03
C PHE A 394 32.75 -2.51 -11.08
N SER A 395 32.64 -1.20 -10.89
CA SER A 395 33.51 -0.26 -11.60
C SER A 395 34.94 -0.63 -11.21
N HIS A 396 35.73 -1.05 -12.19
CA HIS A 396 37.19 -1.15 -12.05
C HIS A 396 37.82 0.23 -12.00
#